data_AF-A0A4S8RPR9-F1
#
_entry.id   AF-A0A4S8RPR9-F1
#
_cell.length_a   1.000
_cell.length_b   1.000
_cell.length_c   1.000
_cell.angle_alpha   90.00
_cell.angle_beta   90.00
_cell.angle_gamma   90.00
#
_symmetry.space_group_name_H-M   'P 1'
#
loop_
_entity.id
_entity.type
_entity.pdbx_description
1 polymer ?
#
loop_
_entity_poly.entity_id
_entity_poly.type
_entity_poly.pdbx_seq_one_letter_code
_entity_poly.pdbx_strand_id
1 'polypeptide(L)'
;MKNTKKVAAIGLGAFLLMLGACQQGPKKEEPSESNTTGQTQEKVDPPRGIISLEESKSLYDNYTKNRAEMIQQFETERNPDEKFEVARFTAFSYDEIKQYMAFIEQEAQNAQVDISSLRFYFANYPDKQDFPDGKKIVHPRQNSIFIVPAMKADGGEYGFYIGADGKAKLIKNAVGQAEVGNVQDNKQKSQAGFVPSLSSAASANGDQSLTLNRGNSSPPPWDDY
;
A
#
# COMPACT_ATOMS: atom_id res chain seq x y z
N MET A 1 62.83 -8.54 -1.18
CA MET A 1 61.81 -7.59 -1.70
C MET A 1 61.50 -7.98 -3.15
N LYS A 2 60.22 -7.92 -3.59
CA LYS A 2 59.73 -7.89 -5.01
C LYS A 2 60.18 -9.06 -5.93
N ASN A 3 59.29 -9.94 -6.41
CA ASN A 3 58.42 -9.82 -7.63
C ASN A 3 59.22 -9.97 -8.96
N THR A 4 58.80 -10.65 -10.05
CA THR A 4 57.46 -11.13 -10.53
C THR A 4 57.55 -11.95 -11.86
N LYS A 5 56.47 -12.69 -12.26
CA LYS A 5 56.08 -13.09 -13.67
C LYS A 5 57.03 -14.11 -14.39
N LYS A 6 56.80 -14.77 -15.56
CA LYS A 6 55.69 -15.14 -16.54
C LYS A 6 56.25 -16.25 -17.50
N VAL A 7 55.59 -17.00 -18.43
CA VAL A 7 54.17 -17.33 -18.82
C VAL A 7 54.12 -18.52 -19.85
N ALA A 8 52.98 -19.23 -19.92
CA ALA A 8 52.34 -19.99 -21.04
C ALA A 8 53.06 -21.01 -21.98
N ALA A 9 52.32 -22.11 -22.24
CA ALA A 9 52.03 -22.76 -23.55
C ALA A 9 50.61 -23.43 -23.43
N ILE A 10 49.73 -23.67 -24.43
CA ILE A 10 49.64 -23.58 -25.91
C ILE A 10 49.77 -24.93 -26.67
N GLY A 11 48.70 -25.31 -27.40
CA GLY A 11 48.58 -26.47 -28.33
C GLY A 11 48.08 -27.79 -27.68
N LEU A 12 47.01 -28.52 -28.04
CA LEU A 12 46.00 -28.57 -29.14
C LEU A 12 46.17 -29.74 -30.15
N GLY A 13 45.14 -30.62 -30.24
CA GLY A 13 45.08 -31.84 -31.08
C GLY A 13 45.61 -33.10 -30.37
N ALA A 14 45.25 -34.35 -30.71
CA ALA A 14 44.19 -34.90 -31.58
C ALA A 14 43.93 -36.38 -31.14
N PHE A 15 42.68 -36.83 -30.93
CA PHE A 15 41.82 -37.59 -31.88
C PHE A 15 42.13 -39.12 -31.98
N LEU A 16 41.09 -39.97 -31.93
CA LEU A 16 41.11 -41.47 -31.88
C LEU A 16 41.70 -42.06 -30.56
N LEU A 17 41.18 -43.14 -29.98
CA LEU A 17 40.56 -44.34 -30.55
C LEU A 17 39.16 -44.68 -30.03
N MET A 18 38.32 -45.19 -30.94
CA MET A 18 37.04 -45.87 -30.68
C MET A 18 37.22 -47.40 -30.63
N LEU A 19 36.11 -48.12 -30.38
CA LEU A 19 35.83 -49.55 -30.63
C LEU A 19 35.96 -50.52 -29.44
N GLY A 20 34.92 -50.53 -28.60
CA GLY A 20 34.49 -51.69 -27.82
C GLY A 20 33.00 -51.95 -28.09
N ALA A 21 32.68 -52.71 -29.15
CA ALA A 21 31.31 -52.82 -29.66
C ALA A 21 30.56 -54.05 -29.13
N CYS A 22 29.35 -53.84 -28.62
CA CYS A 22 28.31 -54.86 -28.44
C CYS A 22 26.93 -54.25 -28.71
N GLN A 23 26.11 -54.91 -29.53
CA GLN A 23 24.71 -54.53 -29.76
C GLN A 23 23.83 -55.07 -28.60
N GLN A 24 22.78 -54.34 -28.18
CA GLN A 24 21.47 -54.94 -27.83
C GLN A 24 20.40 -53.89 -27.44
N GLY A 25 19.47 -53.63 -28.38
CA GLY A 25 18.08 -53.23 -28.12
C GLY A 25 17.78 -51.82 -27.57
N PRO A 26 16.62 -51.24 -27.90
CA PRO A 26 16.10 -50.08 -27.20
C PRO A 26 15.54 -50.51 -25.83
N LYS A 27 16.29 -50.25 -24.75
CA LYS A 27 15.71 -50.27 -23.40
C LYS A 27 14.80 -49.05 -23.24
N LYS A 28 13.65 -49.24 -22.60
CA LYS A 28 12.81 -48.12 -22.16
C LYS A 28 13.61 -47.28 -21.17
N GLU A 29 13.59 -45.97 -21.35
CA GLU A 29 14.00 -45.05 -20.29
C GLU A 29 12.90 -45.06 -19.23
N GLU A 30 13.20 -45.65 -18.08
CA GLU A 30 12.48 -45.28 -16.86
C GLU A 30 12.88 -43.83 -16.52
N PRO A 31 11.94 -42.95 -16.13
CA PRO A 31 12.27 -41.56 -15.85
C PRO A 31 13.31 -41.47 -14.73
N SER A 32 14.50 -41.00 -15.08
CA SER A 32 15.55 -40.65 -14.12
C SER A 32 14.98 -39.78 -13.00
N GLU A 33 15.21 -40.16 -11.74
CA GLU A 33 14.82 -39.38 -10.56
C GLU A 33 15.60 -38.06 -10.53
N SER A 34 15.07 -37.06 -11.25
CA SER A 34 15.54 -35.69 -11.21
C SER A 34 15.36 -35.17 -9.79
N ASN A 35 16.46 -35.18 -9.02
CA ASN A 35 16.55 -34.64 -7.67
C ASN A 35 16.50 -33.11 -7.71
N THR A 36 15.35 -32.59 -8.14
CA THR A 36 15.01 -31.17 -8.09
C THR A 36 14.30 -30.92 -6.77
N THR A 37 15.02 -30.37 -5.80
CA THR A 37 14.46 -29.82 -4.55
C THR A 37 13.70 -28.52 -4.82
N GLY A 38 12.67 -28.61 -5.67
CA GLY A 38 11.68 -27.57 -5.84
C GLY A 38 10.90 -27.45 -4.55
N GLN A 39 11.01 -26.30 -3.88
CA GLN A 39 10.05 -25.94 -2.84
C GLN A 39 8.68 -25.79 -3.52
N THR A 40 7.80 -26.77 -3.32
CA THR A 40 6.40 -26.68 -3.72
C THR A 40 5.78 -25.51 -2.95
N GLN A 41 5.69 -24.34 -3.58
CA GLN A 41 4.98 -23.21 -2.99
C GLN A 41 3.52 -23.64 -2.77
N GLU A 42 3.09 -23.56 -1.51
CA GLU A 42 1.73 -23.95 -1.14
C GLU A 42 0.73 -23.07 -1.90
N LYS A 43 -0.25 -23.70 -2.56
CA LYS A 43 -1.23 -23.00 -3.38
C LYS A 43 -2.15 -22.20 -2.47
N VAL A 44 -1.93 -20.88 -2.41
CA VAL A 44 -2.83 -19.94 -1.74
C VAL A 44 -4.19 -19.96 -2.45
N ASP A 45 -5.26 -20.21 -1.70
CA ASP A 45 -6.63 -20.21 -2.21
C ASP A 45 -7.21 -18.77 -2.31
N PRO A 46 -8.16 -18.55 -3.25
CA PRO A 46 -8.73 -17.23 -3.49
C PRO A 46 -9.48 -16.68 -2.25
N PRO A 47 -9.25 -15.41 -1.86
CA PRO A 47 -10.05 -14.75 -0.83
C PRO A 47 -11.55 -14.78 -1.14
N ARG A 48 -12.37 -15.07 -0.13
CA ARG A 48 -13.85 -15.14 -0.23
C ARG A 48 -14.56 -13.85 -0.66
N GLY A 49 -13.82 -12.75 -0.84
CA GLY A 49 -14.33 -11.45 -1.29
C GLY A 49 -14.00 -11.10 -2.74
N ILE A 50 -13.50 -12.04 -3.55
CA ILE A 50 -13.37 -11.83 -5.00
C ILE A 50 -14.77 -11.80 -5.62
N ILE A 51 -15.10 -10.67 -6.25
CA ILE A 51 -16.35 -10.41 -6.97
C ILE A 51 -16.24 -10.72 -8.47
N SER A 52 -17.38 -10.76 -9.17
CA SER A 52 -17.41 -10.93 -10.62
C SER A 52 -17.11 -9.62 -11.37
N LEU A 53 -16.74 -9.71 -12.66
CA LEU A 53 -16.53 -8.53 -13.52
C LEU A 53 -17.84 -7.76 -13.80
N GLU A 54 -18.97 -8.46 -13.85
CA GLU A 54 -20.30 -7.83 -13.98
C GLU A 54 -20.66 -7.03 -12.73
N GLU A 55 -20.35 -7.58 -11.55
CA GLU A 55 -20.53 -6.91 -10.25
C GLU A 55 -19.59 -5.71 -10.10
N SER A 56 -18.31 -5.83 -10.45
CA SER A 56 -17.37 -4.71 -10.36
C SER A 56 -17.73 -3.57 -11.33
N LYS A 57 -18.18 -3.87 -12.55
CA LYS A 57 -18.73 -2.85 -13.46
C LYS A 57 -20.01 -2.22 -12.90
N SER A 58 -20.93 -3.01 -12.35
CA SER A 58 -22.15 -2.49 -11.72
C SER A 58 -21.83 -1.50 -10.59
N LEU A 59 -20.80 -1.75 -9.79
CA LEU A 59 -20.33 -0.81 -8.76
C LEU A 59 -19.78 0.50 -9.36
N TYR A 60 -18.98 0.42 -10.43
CA TYR A 60 -18.42 1.60 -11.13
C TYR A 60 -19.50 2.46 -11.82
N ASP A 61 -20.44 1.82 -12.52
CA ASP A 61 -21.56 2.51 -13.19
C ASP A 61 -22.48 3.18 -12.14
N ASN A 62 -22.70 2.52 -10.99
CA ASN A 62 -23.42 3.12 -9.86
C ASN A 62 -22.65 4.27 -9.20
N TYR A 63 -21.32 4.22 -9.08
CA TYR A 63 -20.54 5.37 -8.60
C TYR A 63 -20.63 6.55 -9.58
N THR A 64 -20.58 6.29 -10.88
CA THR A 64 -20.75 7.31 -11.94
C THR A 64 -22.06 8.08 -11.73
N LYS A 65 -23.17 7.36 -11.76
CA LYS A 65 -24.54 7.91 -11.70
C LYS A 65 -24.89 8.56 -10.36
N ASN A 66 -24.45 7.97 -9.24
CA ASN A 66 -24.94 8.35 -7.91
C ASN A 66 -23.93 9.14 -7.07
N ARG A 67 -22.70 9.38 -7.57
CA ARG A 67 -21.66 10.16 -6.88
C ARG A 67 -20.90 11.11 -7.80
N ALA A 68 -20.33 10.60 -8.90
CA ALA A 68 -19.35 11.36 -9.68
C ALA A 68 -19.93 12.67 -10.23
N GLU A 69 -21.11 12.64 -10.87
CA GLU A 69 -21.72 13.84 -11.47
C GLU A 69 -22.00 14.95 -10.43
N MET A 70 -22.47 14.61 -9.23
CA MET A 70 -22.71 15.58 -8.16
C MET A 70 -21.42 16.16 -7.56
N ILE A 71 -20.37 15.33 -7.39
CA ILE A 71 -19.06 15.81 -6.90
C ILE A 71 -18.41 16.73 -7.94
N GLN A 72 -18.50 16.36 -9.23
CA GLN A 72 -18.03 17.17 -10.35
C GLN A 72 -18.74 18.53 -10.37
N GLN A 73 -20.08 18.55 -10.29
CA GLN A 73 -20.85 19.79 -10.27
C GLN A 73 -20.46 20.67 -9.08
N PHE A 74 -20.48 20.14 -7.85
CA PHE A 74 -20.19 20.90 -6.64
C PHE A 74 -18.79 21.53 -6.65
N GLU A 75 -17.75 20.77 -7.01
CA GLU A 75 -16.39 21.30 -7.04
C GLU A 75 -16.13 22.22 -8.25
N THR A 76 -16.92 22.11 -9.33
CA THR A 76 -16.86 23.08 -10.45
C THR A 76 -17.56 24.39 -10.09
N GLU A 77 -18.74 24.34 -9.46
CA GLU A 77 -19.47 25.53 -8.97
C GLU A 77 -18.67 26.30 -7.89
N ARG A 78 -17.95 25.57 -7.04
CA ARG A 78 -17.11 26.13 -5.98
C ARG A 78 -15.86 26.86 -6.48
N ASN A 79 -15.27 26.42 -7.59
CA ASN A 79 -14.10 27.08 -8.19
C ASN A 79 -14.16 27.00 -9.74
N PRO A 80 -14.96 27.86 -10.40
CA PRO A 80 -15.22 27.75 -11.84
C PRO A 80 -14.01 27.96 -12.75
N ASP A 81 -12.98 28.66 -12.25
CA ASP A 81 -11.75 28.97 -12.99
C ASP A 81 -10.72 27.82 -12.99
N GLU A 82 -10.92 26.78 -12.16
CA GLU A 82 -10.02 25.62 -12.05
C GLU A 82 -10.68 24.34 -12.57
N LYS A 83 -10.03 23.66 -13.52
CA LYS A 83 -10.52 22.38 -14.04
C LYS A 83 -10.45 21.30 -12.96
N PHE A 84 -11.59 21.00 -12.34
CA PHE A 84 -11.75 19.84 -11.48
C PHE A 84 -12.10 18.59 -12.30
N GLU A 85 -11.63 17.42 -11.84
CA GLU A 85 -12.07 16.09 -12.30
C GLU A 85 -12.21 15.16 -11.10
N VAL A 86 -13.25 14.31 -11.07
CA VAL A 86 -13.50 13.39 -9.95
C VAL A 86 -12.53 12.22 -9.96
N ALA A 87 -11.71 12.11 -8.91
CA ALA A 87 -10.96 10.89 -8.61
C ALA A 87 -11.92 9.72 -8.30
N ARG A 88 -11.77 8.60 -9.01
CA ARG A 88 -12.55 7.37 -8.77
C ARG A 88 -11.75 6.24 -8.13
N PHE A 89 -10.43 6.32 -8.17
CA PHE A 89 -9.52 5.38 -7.53
C PHE A 89 -8.33 6.13 -6.92
N THR A 90 -7.56 5.41 -6.09
CA THR A 90 -6.19 5.81 -5.75
C THR A 90 -5.30 4.58 -5.92
N ALA A 91 -4.12 4.76 -6.49
CA ALA A 91 -3.15 3.68 -6.68
C ALA A 91 -1.93 3.89 -5.78
N PHE A 92 -1.67 2.90 -4.93
CA PHE A 92 -0.37 2.69 -4.31
C PHE A 92 0.41 1.69 -5.15
N SER A 93 1.75 1.71 -5.10
CA SER A 93 2.52 0.67 -5.79
C SER A 93 2.41 -0.67 -5.03
N TYR A 94 2.49 -1.79 -5.74
CA TYR A 94 2.38 -3.13 -5.12
C TYR A 94 3.46 -3.37 -4.06
N ASP A 95 4.69 -2.90 -4.32
CA ASP A 95 5.80 -3.02 -3.37
C ASP A 95 5.70 -2.04 -2.20
N GLU A 96 5.10 -0.86 -2.38
CA GLU A 96 4.75 0.06 -1.28
C GLU A 96 3.71 -0.55 -0.34
N ILE A 97 2.65 -1.18 -0.87
CA ILE A 97 1.67 -1.89 -0.03
C ILE A 97 2.34 -3.05 0.72
N LYS A 98 3.19 -3.85 0.07
CA LYS A 98 3.96 -4.92 0.75
C LYS A 98 4.90 -4.38 1.82
N GLN A 99 5.60 -3.28 1.54
CA GLN A 99 6.49 -2.63 2.51
C GLN A 99 5.72 -2.08 3.70
N TYR A 100 4.55 -1.47 3.45
CA TYR A 100 3.65 -0.99 4.48
C TYR A 100 3.10 -2.12 5.35
N MET A 101 2.67 -3.25 4.77
CA MET A 101 2.24 -4.43 5.52
C MET A 101 3.34 -4.94 6.45
N ALA A 102 4.55 -5.18 5.92
CA ALA A 102 5.68 -5.64 6.73
C ALA A 102 6.11 -4.63 7.82
N PHE A 103 5.94 -3.34 7.56
CA PHE A 103 6.21 -2.27 8.54
C PHE A 103 5.18 -2.25 9.68
N ILE A 104 3.87 -2.29 9.39
CA ILE A 104 2.86 -2.31 10.45
C ILE A 104 2.90 -3.63 11.24
N GLU A 105 3.23 -4.75 10.60
CA GLU A 105 3.45 -6.05 11.28
C GLU A 105 4.64 -5.98 12.24
N GLN A 106 5.78 -5.42 11.80
CA GLN A 106 6.94 -5.17 12.66
C GLN A 106 6.60 -4.28 13.86
N GLU A 107 5.90 -3.17 13.63
CA GLU A 107 5.58 -2.22 14.70
C GLU A 107 4.52 -2.75 15.67
N ALA A 108 3.56 -3.54 15.19
CA ALA A 108 2.61 -4.26 16.03
C ALA A 108 3.31 -5.34 16.89
N GLN A 109 4.25 -6.09 16.30
CA GLN A 109 5.06 -7.07 17.03
C GLN A 109 5.94 -6.41 18.10
N ASN A 110 6.61 -5.31 17.77
CA ASN A 110 7.41 -4.51 18.70
C ASN A 110 6.56 -4.02 19.90
N ALA A 111 5.32 -3.57 19.62
CA ALA A 111 4.37 -3.10 20.62
C ALA A 111 3.56 -4.20 21.33
N GLN A 112 3.79 -5.48 20.99
CA GLN A 112 3.10 -6.66 21.54
C GLN A 112 1.57 -6.65 21.35
N VAL A 113 1.10 -6.27 20.15
CA VAL A 113 -0.32 -6.28 19.77
C VAL A 113 -0.57 -6.98 18.44
N ASP A 114 -1.74 -7.60 18.30
CA ASP A 114 -2.19 -8.17 17.01
C ASP A 114 -2.96 -7.12 16.20
N ILE A 115 -2.65 -7.03 14.90
CA ILE A 115 -3.50 -6.31 13.93
C ILE A 115 -4.71 -7.20 13.62
N SER A 116 -5.91 -6.70 13.93
CA SER A 116 -7.17 -7.43 13.71
C SER A 116 -7.93 -7.00 12.45
N SER A 117 -7.72 -5.77 11.97
CA SER A 117 -8.23 -5.32 10.67
C SER A 117 -7.41 -4.17 10.08
N LEU A 118 -7.57 -3.95 8.77
CA LEU A 118 -7.16 -2.72 8.09
C LEU A 118 -8.41 -1.91 7.73
N ARG A 119 -8.41 -0.63 8.08
CA ARG A 119 -9.55 0.27 7.89
C ARG A 119 -9.25 1.28 6.79
N PHE A 120 -10.03 1.22 5.72
CA PHE A 120 -9.95 2.13 4.58
C PHE A 120 -10.96 3.25 4.78
N TYR A 121 -10.49 4.43 5.18
CA TYR A 121 -11.32 5.61 5.40
C TYR A 121 -11.42 6.43 4.12
N PHE A 122 -12.64 6.76 3.67
CA PHE A 122 -12.85 7.75 2.63
C PHE A 122 -12.52 9.16 3.14
N ALA A 123 -11.85 9.94 2.30
CA ALA A 123 -11.41 11.30 2.60
C ALA A 123 -11.42 12.19 1.35
N ASN A 124 -11.08 13.46 1.53
CA ASN A 124 -10.75 14.39 0.45
C ASN A 124 -9.39 15.06 0.76
N TYR A 125 -8.60 15.33 -0.26
CA TYR A 125 -7.41 16.18 -0.09
C TYR A 125 -7.84 17.63 0.17
N PRO A 126 -7.14 18.37 1.04
CA PRO A 126 -7.52 19.73 1.37
C PRO A 126 -7.32 20.67 0.19
N ASP A 127 -8.00 21.81 0.25
CA ASP A 127 -7.93 22.89 -0.75
C ASP A 127 -6.67 23.74 -0.53
N LYS A 128 -5.50 23.13 -0.81
CA LYS A 128 -4.16 23.66 -0.52
C LYS A 128 -3.14 23.11 -1.53
N GLN A 129 -2.02 23.82 -1.68
CA GLN A 129 -0.87 23.36 -2.49
C GLN A 129 -0.03 22.29 -1.78
N ASP A 130 0.12 22.38 -0.45
CA ASP A 130 0.98 21.50 0.34
C ASP A 130 0.28 20.95 1.60
N PHE A 131 0.68 19.75 2.00
CA PHE A 131 0.36 19.14 3.29
C PHE A 131 1.12 19.83 4.44
N PRO A 132 0.72 19.64 5.72
CA PRO A 132 1.44 20.18 6.88
C PRO A 132 2.91 19.75 7.01
N ASP A 133 3.34 18.69 6.32
CA ASP A 133 4.74 18.23 6.26
C ASP A 133 5.51 18.75 5.03
N GLY A 134 4.97 19.72 4.29
CA GLY A 134 5.62 20.38 3.16
C GLY A 134 5.71 19.52 1.89
N LYS A 135 5.06 18.35 1.83
CA LYS A 135 4.88 17.64 0.56
C LYS A 135 3.71 18.22 -0.22
N LYS A 136 3.85 18.30 -1.55
CA LYS A 136 2.79 18.78 -2.44
C LYS A 136 1.56 17.90 -2.43
N ILE A 137 0.40 18.53 -2.57
CA ILE A 137 -0.88 17.89 -2.87
C ILE A 137 -1.02 17.89 -4.39
N VAL A 138 -0.93 16.71 -5.01
CA VAL A 138 -0.95 16.59 -6.49
C VAL A 138 -2.32 16.94 -7.06
N HIS A 139 -3.38 16.59 -6.34
CA HIS A 139 -4.77 16.88 -6.72
C HIS A 139 -5.55 17.42 -5.51
N PRO A 140 -5.60 18.75 -5.32
CA PRO A 140 -6.42 19.37 -4.29
C PRO A 140 -7.91 19.03 -4.47
N ARG A 141 -8.68 19.08 -3.38
CA ARG A 141 -10.15 18.88 -3.34
C ARG A 141 -10.64 17.47 -3.71
N GLN A 142 -9.93 16.70 -4.54
CA GLN A 142 -10.27 15.34 -4.96
C GLN A 142 -10.42 14.35 -3.79
N ASN A 143 -11.20 13.29 -4.03
CA ASN A 143 -11.33 12.17 -3.11
C ASN A 143 -10.01 11.39 -2.95
N SER A 144 -9.83 10.85 -1.75
CA SER A 144 -8.67 10.06 -1.32
C SER A 144 -9.15 8.96 -0.38
N ILE A 145 -8.25 8.03 -0.05
CA ILE A 145 -8.42 7.13 1.11
C ILE A 145 -7.19 7.18 1.99
N PHE A 146 -7.36 6.86 3.27
CA PHE A 146 -6.25 6.51 4.15
C PHE A 146 -6.50 5.15 4.84
N ILE A 147 -5.42 4.39 5.02
CA ILE A 147 -5.42 3.05 5.59
C ILE A 147 -4.92 3.15 7.03
N VAL A 148 -5.67 2.59 7.97
CA VAL A 148 -5.33 2.57 9.41
C VAL A 148 -5.32 1.12 9.91
N PRO A 149 -4.24 0.63 10.54
CA PRO A 149 -4.26 -0.66 11.22
C PRO A 149 -5.08 -0.54 12.51
N ALA A 150 -5.89 -1.56 12.78
CA ALA A 150 -6.73 -1.64 13.96
C ALA A 150 -6.41 -2.87 14.80
N MET A 151 -6.60 -2.73 16.11
CA MET A 151 -6.37 -3.75 17.13
C MET A 151 -7.60 -3.89 18.02
N LYS A 152 -7.74 -5.04 18.68
CA LYS A 152 -8.77 -5.25 19.71
C LYS A 152 -8.33 -4.62 21.03
N ALA A 153 -9.17 -3.75 21.59
CA ALA A 153 -8.94 -3.06 22.86
C ALA A 153 -10.27 -2.61 23.46
N ASP A 154 -10.35 -2.46 24.79
CA ASP A 154 -11.54 -1.98 25.52
C ASP A 154 -12.85 -2.74 25.22
N GLY A 155 -12.77 -4.01 24.78
CA GLY A 155 -13.92 -4.81 24.34
C GLY A 155 -14.43 -4.49 22.92
N GLY A 156 -13.79 -3.55 22.21
CA GLY A 156 -14.07 -3.21 20.82
C GLY A 156 -12.84 -3.38 19.92
N GLU A 157 -12.89 -2.76 18.73
CA GLU A 157 -11.76 -2.69 17.80
C GLU A 157 -11.52 -1.23 17.40
N TYR A 158 -10.26 -0.79 17.48
CA TYR A 158 -9.87 0.62 17.31
C TYR A 158 -8.59 0.77 16.51
N GLY A 159 -8.53 1.81 15.67
CA GLY A 159 -7.30 2.21 14.99
C GLY A 159 -6.23 2.66 15.98
N PHE A 160 -4.98 2.24 15.76
CA PHE A 160 -3.87 2.50 16.67
C PHE A 160 -2.65 3.11 16.00
N TYR A 161 -1.75 3.63 16.82
CA TYR A 161 -0.45 4.18 16.45
C TYR A 161 0.59 3.81 17.51
N ILE A 162 1.89 3.99 17.25
CA ILE A 162 2.93 3.65 18.23
C ILE A 162 3.29 4.89 19.05
N GLY A 163 3.32 4.74 20.36
CA GLY A 163 3.75 5.79 21.27
C GLY A 163 5.27 5.95 21.35
N ALA A 164 5.74 7.12 21.78
CA ALA A 164 7.15 7.39 22.11
C ALA A 164 7.72 6.45 23.20
N ASP A 165 6.86 5.74 23.94
CA ASP A 165 7.17 4.68 24.90
C ASP A 165 7.18 3.26 24.29
N GLY A 166 7.12 3.15 22.95
CA GLY A 166 7.16 1.89 22.19
C GLY A 166 5.86 1.08 22.21
N LYS A 167 4.77 1.62 22.75
CA LYS A 167 3.50 0.89 22.96
C LYS A 167 2.40 1.35 22.03
N ALA A 168 1.51 0.44 21.66
CA ALA A 168 0.32 0.78 20.87
C ALA A 168 -0.63 1.70 21.68
N LYS A 169 -1.03 2.81 21.07
CA LYS A 169 -1.97 3.81 21.62
C LYS A 169 -3.15 3.96 20.66
N LEU A 170 -4.35 4.15 21.20
CA LEU A 170 -5.57 4.25 20.40
C LEU A 170 -5.74 5.66 19.81
N ILE A 171 -5.90 5.77 18.49
CA ILE A 171 -6.03 7.05 17.77
C ILE A 171 -7.18 7.90 18.33
N LYS A 172 -8.30 7.25 18.72
CA LYS A 172 -9.48 7.89 19.34
C LYS A 172 -9.16 8.75 20.57
N ASN A 173 -8.07 8.43 21.29
CA ASN A 173 -7.63 9.14 22.49
C ASN A 173 -6.69 10.31 22.17
N ALA A 174 -6.08 10.33 20.97
CA ALA A 174 -5.09 11.33 20.56
C ALA A 174 -5.67 12.44 19.68
N VAL A 175 -6.59 12.12 18.75
CA VAL A 175 -7.22 13.11 17.84
C VAL A 175 -8.53 13.70 18.38
N GLY A 176 -9.04 13.16 19.48
CA GLY A 176 -10.33 13.53 20.07
C GLY A 176 -11.54 12.99 19.29
N GLN A 177 -12.72 13.01 19.92
CA GLN A 177 -13.98 12.69 19.25
C GLN A 177 -14.62 13.97 18.71
N ALA A 178 -14.34 14.28 17.45
CA ALA A 178 -15.20 15.17 16.66
C ALA A 178 -16.40 14.34 16.17
N GLU A 179 -17.61 14.64 16.66
CA GLU A 179 -18.83 14.01 16.16
C GLU A 179 -19.06 14.37 14.68
N VAL A 180 -18.93 13.39 13.79
CA VAL A 180 -19.13 13.58 12.35
C VAL A 180 -20.63 13.69 12.05
N GLY A 181 -21.17 14.89 12.22
CA GLY A 181 -22.56 15.22 11.84
C GLY A 181 -23.14 16.49 12.48
N ASN A 182 -22.64 16.93 13.64
CA ASN A 182 -23.22 18.05 14.38
C ASN A 182 -22.72 19.42 13.90
N VAL A 183 -23.23 19.90 12.76
CA VAL A 183 -23.19 21.34 12.42
C VAL A 183 -24.29 22.05 13.22
N GLN A 184 -24.06 22.23 14.52
CA GLN A 184 -24.92 23.03 15.38
C GLN A 184 -24.30 24.41 15.58
N ASP A 185 -25.00 25.44 15.10
CA ASP A 185 -24.58 26.84 15.14
C ASP A 185 -24.51 27.33 16.60
N ASN A 186 -23.32 27.31 17.20
CA ASN A 186 -23.10 27.85 18.54
C ASN A 186 -21.82 28.69 18.61
N LYS A 187 -21.98 29.96 19.02
CA LYS A 187 -20.96 31.01 18.86
C LYS A 187 -19.88 30.99 19.95
N GLN A 188 -19.37 29.81 20.30
CA GLN A 188 -18.05 29.73 20.91
C GLN A 188 -16.99 29.78 19.81
N LYS A 189 -16.18 30.84 19.83
CA LYS A 189 -14.95 30.89 19.04
C LYS A 189 -13.96 29.88 19.62
N SER A 190 -14.05 28.64 19.17
CA SER A 190 -12.89 27.74 19.15
C SER A 190 -11.85 28.41 18.25
N GLN A 191 -10.97 29.18 18.89
CA GLN A 191 -9.73 29.64 18.29
C GLN A 191 -9.01 28.37 17.82
N ALA A 192 -8.97 28.15 16.52
CA ALA A 192 -8.23 27.05 15.92
C ALA A 192 -6.74 27.32 16.10
N GLY A 193 -6.25 27.06 17.32
CA GLY A 193 -4.88 27.20 17.75
C GLY A 193 -4.01 26.16 17.06
N PHE A 194 -3.82 26.34 15.75
CA PHE A 194 -2.68 25.81 15.01
C PHE A 194 -1.41 26.45 15.57
N VAL A 195 -1.01 26.01 16.77
CA VAL A 195 0.35 26.14 17.26
C VAL A 195 1.19 25.27 16.32
N PRO A 196 2.10 25.86 15.51
CA PRO A 196 2.82 25.08 14.51
C PRO A 196 3.90 24.26 15.23
N SER A 197 3.54 23.05 15.66
CA SER A 197 4.52 22.04 16.08
C SER A 197 5.32 21.60 14.85
N LEU A 198 6.40 22.32 14.57
CA LEU A 198 7.34 22.06 13.49
C LEU A 198 8.15 20.79 13.80
N SER A 199 7.50 19.65 13.63
CA SER A 199 8.10 18.31 13.64
C SER A 199 7.47 17.46 12.54
N SER A 200 8.24 16.55 11.98
CA SER A 200 7.81 15.72 10.84
C SER A 200 6.54 14.93 11.18
N ALA A 201 5.61 14.83 10.22
CA ALA A 201 4.30 14.17 10.40
C ALA A 201 4.36 12.63 10.56
N ALA A 202 5.52 12.09 10.94
CA ALA A 202 5.74 10.71 11.35
C ALA A 202 6.25 10.59 12.79
N SER A 203 6.60 11.70 13.48
CA SER A 203 7.32 11.63 14.78
C SER A 203 7.08 12.85 15.70
N ALA A 204 5.92 13.49 15.64
CA ALA A 204 5.61 14.63 16.51
C ALA A 204 5.58 14.19 17.99
N ASN A 205 6.53 14.69 18.79
CA ASN A 205 6.83 14.24 20.17
C ASN A 205 7.33 12.78 20.29
N GLY A 206 7.76 12.15 19.19
CA GLY A 206 8.20 10.75 19.17
C GLY A 206 7.07 9.71 19.09
N ASP A 207 5.80 10.14 19.18
CA ASP A 207 4.65 9.31 18.81
C ASP A 207 4.64 9.13 17.28
N GLN A 208 4.53 7.88 16.80
CA GLN A 208 4.65 7.47 15.40
C GLN A 208 3.32 6.98 14.81
N SER A 209 2.88 7.64 13.74
CA SER A 209 1.68 7.26 12.99
C SER A 209 1.91 6.02 12.13
N LEU A 210 0.95 5.09 12.16
CA LEU A 210 0.89 3.93 11.26
C LEU A 210 -0.12 4.12 10.10
N THR A 211 -0.60 5.34 9.87
CA THR A 211 -1.61 5.63 8.83
C THR A 211 -0.97 5.86 7.46
N LEU A 212 -1.29 5.02 6.47
CA LEU A 212 -0.89 5.23 5.07
C LEU A 212 -1.91 6.08 4.30
N ASN A 213 -1.42 6.99 3.47
CA ASN A 213 -2.18 7.86 2.57
C ASN A 213 -1.24 8.28 1.42
N ARG A 214 -1.72 9.09 0.46
CA ARG A 214 -0.93 9.68 -0.63
C ARG A 214 -0.52 8.69 -1.73
N GLY A 215 -1.34 7.65 -1.93
CA GLY A 215 -1.42 6.99 -3.22
C GLY A 215 -1.79 8.00 -4.32
N ASN A 216 -1.42 7.66 -5.55
CA ASN A 216 -1.74 8.44 -6.74
C ASN A 216 -3.24 8.31 -7.02
N SER A 217 -4.04 9.25 -6.48
CA SER A 217 -5.40 9.48 -6.97
C SER A 217 -5.33 10.04 -8.39
N SER A 218 -6.20 9.56 -9.27
CA SER A 218 -6.33 10.07 -10.63
C SER A 218 -7.80 9.97 -11.06
N PRO A 219 -8.25 10.79 -12.02
CA PRO A 219 -9.33 10.41 -12.92
C PRO A 219 -9.02 9.02 -13.54
N PRO A 220 -10.02 8.18 -13.83
CA PRO A 220 -9.80 6.88 -14.45
C PRO A 220 -8.94 6.98 -15.72
N PRO A 221 -8.02 6.03 -15.98
CA PRO A 221 -7.73 5.69 -17.37
C PRO A 221 -9.05 5.21 -18.01
N TRP A 222 -9.30 5.61 -19.26
CA TRP A 222 -10.64 5.50 -19.89
C TRP A 222 -11.01 4.08 -20.33
N ASP A 223 -10.16 3.10 -20.03
CA ASP A 223 -10.13 1.75 -20.58
C ASP A 223 -10.25 0.63 -19.52
N ASP A 224 -10.31 0.95 -18.22
CA ASP A 224 -10.49 -0.05 -17.15
C ASP A 224 -11.95 -0.50 -16.94
N TYR A 225 -12.96 0.37 -17.14
CA TYR A 225 -14.38 0.13 -16.76
C TYR A 225 -15.44 0.92 -17.56
#